data_AF-X1KST3-F1
#
_entry.id   AF-X1KST3-F1
#
_cell.length_a   1.000
_cell.length_b   1.000
_cell.length_c   1.000
_cell.angle_alpha   90.00
_cell.angle_beta   90.00
_cell.angle_gamma   90.00
#
_symmetry.space_group_name_H-M   'P 1'
#
loop_
_entity.id
_entity.type
_entity.pdbx_description
1 polymer ?
#
loop_
_entity_poly.entity_id
_entity_poly.type
_entity_poly.pdbx_seq_one_letter_code
_entity_poly.pdbx_strand_id
1 'polypeptide(L)'
;MSPRERFLITLNHKEPDRVPTFTNLTPQIAEKLGKKMNLPWEAEDSWLSTRISHTEILLELGNDAVGVGPLRAKYAPTRWEDGKLI
;
A
#
# COMPACT_ATOMS: atom_id res chain seq x y z
N MET A 1 -18.68 1.50 12.17
CA MET A 1 -17.39 1.53 12.90
C MET A 1 -16.32 2.12 11.99
N SER A 2 -15.36 2.89 12.51
CA SER A 2 -14.23 3.36 11.69
C SER A 2 -13.25 2.22 11.37
N PRO A 3 -12.46 2.32 10.29
CA PRO A 3 -11.41 1.35 9.96
C PRO A 3 -10.46 1.04 11.12
N ARG A 4 -10.02 2.08 11.82
CA ARG A 4 -9.11 1.96 12.97
C ARG A 4 -9.75 1.20 14.13
N GLU A 5 -10.97 1.57 14.50
CA GLU A 5 -11.71 0.87 15.57
C GLU A 5 -11.90 -0.60 15.21
N ARG A 6 -12.31 -0.89 13.97
CA ARG A 6 -12.51 -2.25 13.45
C ARG A 6 -11.28 -3.12 13.59
N PHE A 7 -10.12 -2.61 13.19
CA PHE A 7 -8.85 -3.31 13.35
C PHE A 7 -8.50 -3.58 14.81
N LEU A 8 -8.58 -2.54 15.66
CA LEU A 8 -8.16 -2.64 17.06
C LEU A 8 -9.03 -3.62 17.84
N ILE A 9 -10.34 -3.63 17.66
CA ILE A 9 -11.19 -4.56 18.39
C ILE A 9 -11.02 -5.99 17.88
N THR A 10 -10.78 -6.18 16.58
CA THR A 10 -10.51 -7.51 15.99
C THR A 10 -9.22 -8.10 16.58
N LEU A 11 -8.16 -7.29 16.71
CA LEU A 11 -6.91 -7.69 17.38
C LEU A 11 -7.10 -8.07 18.86
N ASN A 12 -8.15 -7.55 19.49
CA ASN A 12 -8.54 -7.88 20.86
C ASN A 12 -9.58 -9.02 20.91
N HIS A 13 -9.74 -9.80 19.83
CA HIS A 13 -10.66 -10.93 19.72
C HIS A 13 -12.14 -10.58 20.00
N LYS A 14 -12.54 -9.35 19.73
CA LYS A 14 -13.94 -8.90 19.80
C LYS A 14 -14.58 -8.97 18.41
N GLU A 15 -15.91 -8.98 18.37
CA GLU A 15 -16.67 -9.01 17.13
C GLU A 15 -16.79 -7.60 16.51
N PRO A 16 -16.25 -7.38 15.30
CA PRO A 16 -16.43 -6.14 14.56
C PRO A 16 -17.73 -6.11 13.75
N ASP A 17 -18.08 -4.94 13.21
CA ASP A 17 -19.24 -4.80 12.30
C ASP A 17 -19.03 -5.53 10.95
N ARG A 18 -17.78 -5.78 10.56
CA ARG A 18 -17.36 -6.69 9.49
C ARG A 18 -15.90 -7.10 9.67
N VAL A 19 -15.46 -8.14 8.97
CA VAL A 19 -14.04 -8.54 8.94
C VAL A 19 -13.18 -7.36 8.43
N PRO A 20 -12.12 -6.94 9.16
CA PRO A 20 -11.22 -5.90 8.68
C PRO A 20 -10.41 -6.40 7.47
N THR A 21 -10.18 -5.51 6.53
CA THR A 21 -9.46 -5.80 5.29
C THR A 21 -8.08 -5.18 5.30
N PHE A 22 -7.07 -5.99 5.00
CA PHE A 22 -5.72 -5.57 4.68
C PHE A 22 -5.30 -6.28 3.40
N THR A 23 -5.55 -5.61 2.28
CA THR A 23 -5.20 -6.09 0.94
C THR A 23 -4.13 -5.20 0.32
N ASN A 24 -3.39 -5.74 -0.64
CA ASN A 24 -2.36 -5.01 -1.37
C ASN A 24 -2.51 -5.23 -2.88
N LEU A 25 -1.88 -4.35 -3.65
CA LEU A 25 -1.87 -4.40 -5.11
C LEU A 25 -0.46 -4.73 -5.59
N THR A 26 -0.38 -5.43 -6.71
CA THR A 26 0.84 -5.47 -7.50
C THR A 26 1.02 -4.12 -8.21
N PRO A 27 2.26 -3.66 -8.48
CA PRO A 27 2.50 -2.39 -9.17
C PRO A 27 1.74 -2.22 -10.49
N GLN A 28 1.59 -3.31 -11.26
CA GLN A 28 0.88 -3.31 -12.55
C GLN A 28 -0.62 -3.02 -12.41
N ILE A 29 -1.22 -3.44 -11.30
CA ILE A 29 -2.64 -3.19 -11.00
C ILE A 29 -2.80 -1.80 -10.41
N ALA A 30 -1.89 -1.39 -9.52
CA ALA A 30 -1.88 -0.03 -8.98
C ALA A 30 -1.74 1.03 -10.07
N GLU A 31 -0.92 0.79 -11.09
CA GLU A 31 -0.81 1.68 -12.25
C GLU A 31 -2.16 1.84 -12.98
N LYS A 32 -2.81 0.72 -13.30
CA LYS A 32 -4.09 0.73 -14.03
C LYS A 32 -5.18 1.44 -13.22
N LEU A 33 -5.24 1.18 -11.93
CA LEU A 33 -6.22 1.78 -11.03
C LEU A 33 -5.93 3.26 -10.79
N GLY A 34 -4.67 3.64 -10.52
CA GLY A 34 -4.27 5.02 -10.33
C GLY A 34 -4.60 5.91 -11.52
N LYS A 35 -4.32 5.45 -12.75
CA LYS A 35 -4.73 6.15 -13.98
C LYS A 35 -6.24 6.29 -14.10
N LYS A 36 -7.00 5.24 -13.78
CA LYS A 36 -8.47 5.22 -13.89
C LYS A 36 -9.15 6.10 -12.84
N MET A 37 -8.61 6.11 -11.62
CA MET A 37 -9.17 6.81 -10.45
C MET A 37 -8.58 8.21 -10.27
N ASN A 38 -7.60 8.59 -11.10
CA ASN A 38 -6.83 9.82 -10.96
C ASN A 38 -6.18 9.96 -9.57
N LEU A 39 -5.59 8.86 -9.08
CA LEU A 39 -4.90 8.78 -7.80
C LEU A 39 -3.41 8.49 -7.98
N PRO A 40 -2.55 8.89 -7.02
CA PRO A 40 -1.13 8.60 -7.07
C PRO A 40 -0.84 7.10 -7.14
N TRP A 41 -0.01 6.72 -8.10
CA TRP A 41 0.53 5.38 -8.24
C TRP A 41 2.03 5.52 -8.56
N GLU A 42 2.87 5.40 -7.55
CA GLU A 42 4.31 5.35 -7.77
C GLU A 42 4.75 3.90 -7.71
N ALA A 43 5.58 3.49 -8.67
CA ALA A 43 6.17 2.16 -8.64
C ALA A 43 7.25 2.12 -7.57
N GLU A 44 7.06 1.28 -6.55
CA GLU A 44 8.06 1.09 -5.52
C GLU A 44 9.26 0.29 -6.05
N ASP A 45 10.45 0.83 -5.83
CA ASP A 45 11.72 0.16 -6.13
C ASP A 45 12.05 -0.87 -5.03
N SER A 46 11.17 -1.86 -4.88
CA SER A 46 11.20 -2.85 -3.81
C SER A 46 10.90 -4.26 -4.33
N TRP A 47 11.68 -5.22 -3.86
CA TRP A 47 11.42 -6.65 -4.07
C TRP A 47 10.06 -7.09 -3.51
N LEU A 48 9.57 -6.38 -2.48
CA LEU A 48 8.28 -6.64 -1.84
C LEU A 48 7.24 -5.56 -2.17
N SER A 49 7.36 -4.91 -3.33
CA SER A 49 6.41 -3.89 -3.82
C SER A 49 4.95 -4.35 -3.88
N THR A 50 4.69 -5.66 -3.83
CA THR A 50 3.34 -6.24 -3.74
C THR A 50 2.76 -6.28 -2.33
N ARG A 51 3.53 -5.88 -1.31
CA ARG A 51 3.16 -5.96 0.12
C ARG A 51 3.07 -4.60 0.80
N ILE A 52 3.45 -3.53 0.11
CA ILE A 52 3.56 -2.17 0.65
C ILE A 52 3.17 -1.17 -0.44
N SER A 53 2.73 0.02 -0.02
CA SER A 53 2.45 1.20 -0.85
C SER A 53 1.09 1.20 -1.58
N HIS A 54 0.82 2.27 -2.35
CA HIS A 54 -0.46 2.60 -2.97
C HIS A 54 -1.57 3.05 -2.00
N THR A 55 -1.17 3.75 -0.93
CA THR A 55 -2.02 4.28 0.14
C THR A 55 -3.34 4.88 -0.36
N GLU A 56 -3.27 5.89 -1.23
CA GLU A 56 -4.47 6.62 -1.68
C GLU A 56 -5.45 5.71 -2.42
N ILE A 57 -4.94 4.82 -3.28
CA ILE A 57 -5.77 3.86 -4.02
C ILE A 57 -6.43 2.87 -3.06
N LEU A 58 -5.66 2.31 -2.13
CA LEU A 58 -6.17 1.33 -1.17
C LEU A 58 -7.21 1.94 -0.22
N LEU A 59 -6.98 3.17 0.25
CA LEU A 59 -7.93 3.89 1.08
C LEU A 59 -9.24 4.17 0.33
N GLU A 60 -9.16 4.62 -0.92
CA GLU A 60 -10.34 4.85 -1.78
C GLU A 60 -11.14 3.55 -2.03
N LEU A 61 -10.45 2.41 -2.13
CA LEU A 61 -11.09 1.10 -2.29
C LEU A 61 -11.65 0.51 -0.98
N GLY A 62 -11.54 1.23 0.15
CA GLY A 62 -12.14 0.85 1.43
C GLY A 62 -11.30 -0.10 2.28
N ASN A 63 -10.00 -0.21 2.01
CA ASN A 63 -9.07 -0.99 2.82
C ASN A 63 -9.01 -0.41 4.24
N ASP A 64 -9.07 -1.26 5.26
CA ASP A 64 -9.14 -0.78 6.64
C ASP A 64 -7.76 -0.40 7.21
N ALA A 65 -6.71 -0.91 6.60
CA ALA A 65 -5.32 -0.59 6.89
C ALA A 65 -4.49 -0.66 5.60
N VAL A 66 -3.35 0.05 5.60
CA VAL A 66 -2.41 0.09 4.48
C VAL A 66 -1.00 -0.17 4.99
N GLY A 67 -0.22 -0.93 4.22
CA GLY A 67 1.16 -1.25 4.55
C GLY A 67 2.05 -0.08 4.16
N VAL A 68 2.65 0.60 5.14
CA VAL A 68 3.63 1.66 4.87
C VAL A 68 5.03 1.04 4.91
N GLY A 69 5.67 0.96 3.75
CA GLY A 69 7.07 0.55 3.65
C GLY A 69 7.99 1.74 3.95
N PRO A 70 9.04 1.58 4.76
CA PRO A 70 10.07 2.62 4.85
C PRO A 70 10.75 2.76 3.49
N LEU A 71 10.81 3.99 2.99
CA LEU A 71 11.60 4.32 1.81
C LEU A 71 13.07 3.94 2.02
N ARG A 72 13.76 3.68 0.92
CA ARG A 72 15.21 3.43 0.95
C ARG A 72 15.95 4.65 1.51
N ALA A 73 17.06 4.41 2.20
CA ALA A 73 17.95 5.47 2.67
C ALA A 73 18.33 6.40 1.51
N LYS A 74 18.12 7.71 1.67
CA LYS A 74 18.34 8.76 0.66
C LYS A 74 19.74 8.72 0.00
N TYR A 75 20.71 8.14 0.69
CA TYR A 75 22.13 8.08 0.29
C TYR A 75 22.58 6.73 -0.25
N ALA A 76 21.65 5.78 -0.38
CA ALA A 76 21.89 4.53 -1.07
C ALA A 76 20.99 4.57 -2.30
N PRO A 77 21.51 4.66 -3.55
CA PRO A 77 20.75 4.52 -4.80
C PRO A 77 20.78 3.07 -5.33
N THR A 78 19.68 2.61 -5.93
CA THR A 78 19.42 1.22 -6.40
C THR A 78 19.29 1.23 -7.91
N ARG A 79 19.37 2.44 -8.47
CA ARG A 79 19.44 2.70 -9.88
C ARG A 79 20.71 3.49 -10.15
N TRP A 80 21.34 3.20 -11.26
CA TRP A 80 22.36 4.05 -11.85
C TRP A 80 21.73 5.37 -12.32
N GLU A 81 22.56 6.38 -12.60
CA GLU A 81 22.09 7.67 -13.15
C GLU A 81 21.32 7.51 -14.48
N ASP A 82 21.53 6.39 -15.19
CA ASP A 82 20.82 6.02 -16.42
C ASP A 82 19.46 5.32 -16.18
N GLY A 83 19.05 5.15 -14.92
CA GLY A 83 17.77 4.56 -14.53
C GLY A 83 17.75 3.03 -14.47
N LYS A 84 18.86 2.33 -14.75
CA LYS A 84 18.93 0.86 -14.61
C LYS A 84 19.11 0.45 -13.15
N LEU A 85 18.45 -0.63 -12.74
CA LEU A 85 18.67 -1.27 -11.44
C LEU A 85 20.12 -1.75 -11.30
N ILE A 86 20.70 -1.58 -10.11
CA ILE A 86 21.98 -2.19 -9.69
C ILE A 86 21.79 -3.70 -9.55
#